data_AF-A0A011NKH3-F1
#
_entry.id   AF-A0A011NKH3-F1
#
_cell.length_a   1.000
_cell.length_b   1.000
_cell.length_c   1.000
_cell.angle_alpha   90.00
_cell.angle_beta   90.00
_cell.angle_gamma   90.00
#
_symmetry.space_group_name_H-M   'P 1'
#
loop_
_entity.id
_entity.type
_entity.pdbx_description
1 polymer ?
#
loop_
_entity_poly.entity_id
_entity_poly.type
_entity_poly.pdbx_seq_one_letter_code
_entity_poly.pdbx_strand_id
1 'polypeptide(L)' 'MDPRSRSTDLVAATVEEVAAWLSAAEGRAVSIHEVRRIEAQALRKLRQEFARRGMSPDALLPER' A
#
# COMPACT_ATOMS: atom_id res chain seq x y z
N MET A 1 -0.19 -27.83 -16.88
CA MET A 1 0.49 -26.57 -16.49
C MET A 1 -0.36 -25.92 -15.41
N ASP A 2 0.16 -25.82 -14.19
CA ASP A 2 -0.55 -25.22 -13.06
C ASP A 2 -0.54 -23.67 -13.20
N PRO A 3 -1.69 -22.98 -13.24
CA PRO A 3 -1.75 -21.53 -13.41
C PRO A 3 -1.23 -20.75 -12.20
N ARG A 4 -0.82 -21.42 -11.12
CA ARG A 4 -0.24 -20.80 -9.92
C ARG A 4 1.23 -20.39 -10.06
N SER A 5 1.86 -20.69 -11.20
CA SER A 5 3.29 -20.45 -11.42
C SER A 5 3.60 -19.14 -12.16
N ARG A 6 2.97 -18.04 -11.73
CA ARG A 6 3.53 -16.69 -11.90
C ARG A 6 3.43 -15.98 -10.57
N SER A 7 4.43 -16.21 -9.72
CA SER A 7 4.95 -15.15 -8.88
C SER A 7 5.39 -14.04 -9.84
N THR A 8 4.42 -13.26 -10.32
CA THR A 8 4.70 -11.99 -10.97
C THR A 8 5.49 -11.23 -9.94
N ASP A 9 6.74 -10.90 -10.24
CA ASP A 9 7.49 -9.93 -9.44
C ASP A 9 6.56 -8.75 -9.20
N LEU A 10 6.02 -8.64 -7.98
CA LEU A 10 5.18 -7.51 -7.58
C LEU A 10 6.14 -6.34 -7.43
N VAL A 11 6.53 -5.76 -8.57
CA VAL A 11 7.31 -4.54 -8.59
C VAL A 11 6.43 -3.49 -7.91
N ALA A 12 6.90 -2.98 -6.77
CA ALA A 12 6.21 -1.92 -6.06
C ALA A 12 6.07 -0.72 -7.00
N ALA A 13 4.84 -0.32 -7.26
CA ALA A 13 4.58 0.88 -8.06
C ALA A 13 5.17 2.11 -7.35
N THR A 14 5.81 2.97 -8.13
CA THR A 14 6.27 4.27 -7.66
C THR A 14 5.08 5.17 -7.35
N VAL A 15 5.29 6.21 -6.53
CA VAL A 15 4.20 7.12 -6.15
C VAL A 15 3.71 7.95 -7.34
N GLU A 16 4.58 8.18 -8.31
CA GLU A 16 4.30 8.81 -9.60
C GLU A 16 3.36 7.97 -10.46
N GLU A 17 3.65 6.67 -10.58
CA GLU A 17 2.78 5.73 -11.31
C GLU A 17 1.39 5.64 -10.67
N VAL A 18 1.33 5.56 -9.34
CA VAL A 18 0.07 5.55 -8.60
C VAL A 18 -0.71 6.85 -8.83
N ALA A 19 -0.06 8.01 -8.78
CA ALA A 19 -0.71 9.29 -9.05
C ALA A 19 -1.27 9.38 -10.48
N ALA A 20 -0.52 8.89 -11.47
CA ALA A 20 -0.96 8.84 -12.87
C ALA A 20 -2.18 7.92 -13.04
N TRP A 21 -2.15 6.71 -12.47
CA TRP A 21 -3.26 5.76 -12.55
C TRP A 21 -4.52 6.29 -11.87
N LEU A 22 -4.39 6.87 -10.68
CA LEU A 22 -5.52 7.48 -9.97
C LEU A 22 -6.08 8.67 -10.74
N SER A 23 -5.22 9.49 -11.36
CA SER A 23 -5.69 10.62 -12.17
C SER A 23 -6.51 10.16 -13.37
N ALA A 24 -6.07 9.10 -14.04
CA ALA A 24 -6.78 8.50 -15.17
C ALA A 24 -8.11 7.87 -14.73
N ALA A 25 -8.13 7.18 -13.59
CA ALA A 25 -9.32 6.49 -13.08
C ALA A 25 -10.39 7.46 -12.57
N GLU A 26 -10.00 8.54 -11.89
CA GLU A 26 -10.93 9.49 -11.27
C GLU A 26 -11.31 10.65 -12.19
N GLY A 27 -10.69 10.78 -13.36
CA GLY A 27 -10.96 11.89 -14.29
C GLY A 27 -10.58 13.26 -13.75
N ARG A 28 -9.66 13.32 -12.77
CA ARG A 28 -9.13 14.54 -12.16
C ARG A 28 -7.63 14.43 -11.93
N ALA A 29 -6.95 15.56 -11.80
CA ALA A 29 -5.54 15.54 -11.41
C ALA A 29 -5.38 15.09 -9.95
N VAL A 30 -4.64 14.00 -9.74
CA VAL A 30 -4.21 13.50 -8.42
C VAL A 30 -2.71 13.79 -8.28
N SER A 31 -2.34 14.51 -7.22
CA SER A 31 -0.95 14.86 -6.97
C SER A 31 -0.20 13.76 -6.21
N ILE A 32 1.12 13.69 -6.41
CA ILE A 32 2.01 12.81 -5.61
C ILE A 32 1.85 13.08 -4.10
N HIS A 33 1.70 14.35 -3.71
CA HIS A 33 1.52 14.72 -2.30
C HIS A 33 0.20 14.17 -1.73
N GLU A 34 -0.85 14.13 -2.54
CA GLU A 34 -2.12 13.52 -2.16
C GLU A 34 -1.98 12.01 -1.95
N VAL A 35 -1.29 11.31 -2.86
CA VAL A 35 -1.00 9.87 -2.71
C VAL A 35 -0.25 9.61 -1.41
N ARG A 36 0.84 10.34 -1.14
CA ARG A 36 1.63 10.18 0.10
C ARG A 36 0.81 10.47 1.35
N ARG A 37 -0.07 11.48 1.30
CA ARG A 37 -0.95 11.83 2.42
C ARG A 37 -1.93 10.70 2.72
N ILE A 38 -2.54 10.12 1.70
CA ILE A 38 -3.48 8.99 1.81
C ILE A 38 -2.75 7.77 2.36
N GLU A 39 -1.57 7.43 1.81
CA GLU A 39 -0.74 6.34 2.29
C GLU A 39 -0.40 6.48 3.79
N ALA A 40 0.07 7.65 4.20
CA ALA A 40 0.37 7.91 5.61
C ALA A 40 -0.88 7.81 6.51
N GLN A 41 -2.06 8.24 6.01
CA GLN A 41 -3.32 8.08 6.74
C GLN A 41 -3.73 6.61 6.85
N ALA A 42 -3.59 5.83 5.78
CA ALA A 42 -3.91 4.41 5.77
C ALA A 42 -3.01 3.63 6.76
N LEU A 43 -1.70 3.89 6.75
CA LEU A 43 -0.75 3.28 7.68
C LEU A 43 -1.05 3.64 9.14
N ARG A 44 -1.45 4.89 9.42
CA ARG A 44 -1.89 5.29 10.77
C ARG A 44 -3.14 4.52 11.23
N LYS A 45 -4.15 4.40 10.36
CA LYS A 45 -5.37 3.62 10.67
C LYS A 45 -5.04 2.15 10.92
N LEU A 46 -4.17 1.57 10.10
CA LEU A 46 -3.74 0.18 10.25
C LEU A 46 -3.00 -0.04 11.58
N ARG A 47 -2.10 0.88 11.96
CA ARG A 47 -1.41 0.84 13.26
C ARG A 47 -2.38 0.90 14.43
N GLN A 48 -3.39 1.77 14.37
CA GLN A 48 -4.42 1.85 15.40
C GLN A 48 -5.22 0.54 15.52
N GLU A 49 -5.54 -0.09 14.40
CA GLU A 49 -6.27 -1.36 14.39
C GLU A 49 -5.43 -2.51 14.97
N PHE A 50 -4.13 -2.56 14.66
CA PHE A 50 -3.23 -3.54 15.30
C PHE A 50 -3.13 -3.33 16.81
N ALA A 51 -2.96 -2.08 17.25
CA ALA A 51 -2.95 -1.75 18.67
C ALA A 51 -4.26 -2.18 19.37
N ARG A 52 -5.41 -1.95 18.73
CA ARG A 52 -6.73 -2.37 19.24
C ARG A 52 -6.84 -3.90 19.40
N ARG A 53 -6.16 -4.66 18.54
CA ARG A 53 -6.12 -6.13 18.59
C ARG A 53 -5.01 -6.69 19.48
N GLY A 54 -4.24 -5.83 20.16
CA GLY A 54 -3.10 -6.25 20.97
C GLY A 54 -1.93 -6.80 20.15
N MET A 55 -1.89 -6.53 18.85
CA MET A 55 -0.79 -6.93 17.96
C MET A 55 0.27 -5.83 17.92
N SER A 56 1.47 -6.16 18.36
CA SER A 56 2.64 -5.32 18.09
C SER A 56 3.05 -5.48 16.61
N PRO A 57 3.44 -4.41 15.91
CA PRO A 57 4.08 -4.52 14.60
C PRO A 57 5.27 -5.50 14.58
N ASP A 58 5.99 -5.63 15.70
CA ASP A 58 7.12 -6.55 15.83
C ASP A 58 6.68 -8.02 15.77
N ALA A 59 5.45 -8.32 16.18
CA ALA A 59 4.86 -9.66 16.07
C ALA A 59 4.42 -10.02 14.64
N LEU A 60 4.44 -9.06 13.72
CA LEU A 60 4.07 -9.24 12.31
C LEU A 60 5.28 -9.31 11.39
N LEU A 61 6.47 -9.01 11.89
CA LEU A 61 7.71 -9.12 11.13
C LEU A 61 8.30 -10.53 11.34
N PRO A 62 8.82 -11.18 10.28
CA PRO A 62 9.52 -12.45 10.45
C PRO A 62 10.75 -12.27 11.35
N GLU A 63 11.01 -13.28 12.20
CA GLU A 63 12.22 -13.30 13.04
C GLU A 63 13.47 -13.19 12.15
N ARG A 64 14.42 -12.35 12.58
CA ARG A 64 15.67 -12.08 11.86
C ARG A 64 16.66 -13.24 11.96
#